data_AF-A0A6G0XI06-F1
#
_entry.id   AF-A0A6G0XI06-F1
#
_cell.length_a   1.000
_cell.length_b   1.000
_cell.length_c   1.000
_cell.angle_alpha   90.00
_cell.angle_beta   90.00
_cell.angle_gamma   90.00
#
_symmetry.space_group_name_H-M   'P 1'
#
loop_
_entity.id
_entity.type
_entity.pdbx_description
1 polymer ?
#
loop_
_entity_poly.entity_id
_entity_poly.type
_entity_poly.pdbx_seq_one_letter_code
_entity_poly.pdbx_strand_id
1 'polypeptide(L)'
;MPINHPLHSTPIFVHADIRIYLLSILESGTDSCYLRASGVPPHIELYKKLDQTQSSISTLPRLIVNELREIIEQNGVMAGNITQGFLETTISKAIADIVGRTGIQNNTQSSCAAESSIEHQIYYWGDGMHLLPESFKFPSVEISVAWKLWWRGNPTEKILPYRKIKTIDLADKKQRNIFYDWKFIMEKLYNYYKRETGLELASTPTEIELIRSFQVVQTMLLPTQKETPQKRQRHDSQLATLTVVRHFREHQKQNLSRTHT
;
A
#
# COMPACT_ATOMS: atom_id res chain seq x y z
N MET A 1 14.61 -35.91 -3.44
CA MET A 1 13.55 -35.80 -4.47
C MET A 1 13.26 -37.19 -5.02
N PRO A 2 12.00 -37.54 -5.33
CA PRO A 2 11.66 -38.80 -5.98
C PRO A 2 12.26 -38.89 -7.39
N ILE A 3 12.66 -40.10 -7.82
CA ILE A 3 13.40 -40.32 -9.08
C ILE A 3 12.61 -39.90 -10.33
N ASN A 4 11.27 -39.97 -10.29
CA ASN A 4 10.39 -39.63 -11.43
C ASN A 4 9.74 -38.24 -11.31
N HIS A 5 10.39 -37.30 -10.62
CA HIS A 5 9.80 -35.99 -10.41
C HIS A 5 9.76 -35.18 -11.74
N PRO A 6 8.63 -34.56 -12.13
CA PRO A 6 8.49 -33.80 -13.40
C PRO A 6 9.52 -32.67 -13.58
N LEU A 7 10.09 -32.18 -12.47
CA LEU A 7 11.18 -31.20 -12.51
C LEU A 7 12.42 -31.72 -13.23
N HIS A 8 12.71 -33.03 -13.19
CA HIS A 8 13.83 -33.62 -13.93
C HIS A 8 13.67 -33.50 -15.45
N SER A 9 12.45 -33.27 -15.95
CA SER A 9 12.16 -33.03 -17.38
C SER A 9 12.26 -31.54 -17.76
N THR A 10 12.53 -30.64 -16.82
CA THR A 10 12.64 -29.21 -17.13
C THR A 10 14.03 -28.86 -17.69
N PRO A 11 14.15 -27.83 -18.54
CA PRO A 11 15.39 -27.50 -19.26
C PRO A 11 16.63 -27.33 -18.36
N ILE A 12 16.43 -26.85 -17.12
CA ILE A 12 17.50 -26.63 -16.14
C ILE A 12 18.13 -27.94 -15.62
N PHE A 13 17.40 -29.06 -15.66
CA PHE A 13 17.90 -30.38 -15.26
C PHE A 13 18.24 -31.28 -16.45
N VAL A 14 17.74 -30.95 -17.65
CA VAL A 14 18.00 -31.72 -18.89
C VAL A 14 19.26 -31.23 -19.61
N HIS A 15 19.52 -29.92 -19.63
CA HIS A 15 20.67 -29.35 -20.36
C HIS A 15 21.83 -29.02 -19.41
N ALA A 16 22.96 -29.71 -19.59
CA ALA A 16 24.15 -29.53 -18.77
C ALA A 16 24.74 -28.10 -18.87
N ASP A 17 24.64 -27.49 -20.05
CA ASP A 17 25.21 -26.16 -20.31
C ASP A 17 24.53 -25.07 -19.48
N ILE A 18 23.20 -25.12 -19.39
CA ILE A 18 22.38 -24.19 -18.58
C ILE A 18 22.70 -24.39 -17.10
N ARG A 19 22.89 -25.64 -16.66
CA ARG A 19 23.25 -25.96 -15.28
C ARG A 19 24.63 -25.41 -14.90
N ILE A 20 25.62 -25.56 -15.78
CA ILE A 20 26.98 -25.04 -15.56
C ILE A 20 26.97 -23.51 -15.53
N TYR A 21 26.25 -22.87 -16.45
CA TYR A 21 26.08 -21.42 -16.46
C TYR A 21 25.45 -20.90 -15.17
N LEU A 22 24.33 -21.50 -14.74
CA LEU A 22 23.66 -21.09 -13.51
C LEU A 22 24.50 -21.33 -12.26
N LEU A 23 25.27 -22.43 -12.20
CA LEU A 23 26.20 -22.68 -11.09
C LEU A 23 27.29 -21.60 -10.98
N SER A 24 27.71 -21.00 -12.09
CA SER A 24 28.70 -19.91 -12.08
C SER A 24 28.17 -18.60 -11.50
N ILE A 25 26.85 -18.41 -11.48
CA ILE A 25 26.18 -17.19 -11.02
C ILE A 25 25.54 -17.39 -9.64
N LEU A 26 25.33 -18.64 -9.24
CA LEU A 26 24.70 -18.99 -7.97
C LEU A 26 25.71 -18.92 -6.83
N GLU A 27 25.66 -17.87 -6.02
CA GLU A 27 26.24 -17.90 -4.68
C GLU A 27 25.31 -18.70 -3.75
N SER A 28 25.76 -19.88 -3.33
CA SER A 28 25.02 -20.69 -2.36
C SER A 28 25.15 -20.09 -0.96
N GLY A 29 24.04 -19.99 -0.22
CA GLY A 29 24.02 -19.47 1.16
C GLY A 29 24.76 -20.34 2.19
N THR A 30 25.42 -21.42 1.76
CA THR A 30 26.37 -22.21 2.56
C THR A 30 27.79 -21.67 2.49
N ASP A 31 28.15 -21.01 1.37
CA ASP A 31 29.51 -20.54 1.09
C ASP A 31 29.62 -19.01 1.21
N SER A 32 28.49 -18.30 1.29
CA SER A 32 28.43 -16.85 1.49
C SER A 32 28.70 -16.48 2.95
N CYS A 33 29.69 -15.60 3.17
CA CYS A 33 29.95 -14.98 4.47
C CYS A 33 28.86 -13.98 4.91
N TYR A 34 27.96 -13.58 4.01
CA TYR A 34 26.90 -12.60 4.26
C TYR A 34 25.49 -13.20 4.34
N LEU A 35 25.23 -14.29 3.61
CA LEU A 35 23.90 -14.89 3.51
C LEU A 35 23.92 -16.30 4.08
N ARG A 36 23.90 -16.41 5.42
CA ARG A 36 23.78 -17.70 6.10
C ARG A 36 22.32 -18.11 6.17
N ALA A 37 21.99 -19.31 5.69
CA ALA A 37 20.67 -19.91 5.87
C ALA A 37 20.42 -20.16 7.38
N SER A 38 19.77 -19.21 8.05
CA SER A 38 19.51 -19.27 9.50
C SER A 38 18.29 -20.12 9.85
N GLY A 39 17.46 -20.49 8.87
CA GLY A 39 16.17 -21.13 9.07
C GLY A 39 15.12 -20.22 9.75
N VAL A 40 15.50 -18.98 10.09
CA VAL A 40 14.63 -17.99 10.71
C VAL A 40 14.00 -17.15 9.59
N PRO A 41 12.66 -17.07 9.52
CA PRO A 41 12.00 -16.18 8.58
C PRO A 41 12.48 -14.73 8.71
N PRO A 42 12.72 -14.02 7.59
CA PRO A 42 13.35 -12.69 7.59
C PRO A 42 12.59 -11.64 8.41
N HIS A 43 11.26 -11.78 8.51
CA HIS A 43 10.43 -10.86 9.29
C HIS A 43 10.73 -10.90 10.79
N ILE A 44 11.20 -12.03 11.34
CA ILE A 44 11.54 -12.17 12.76
C ILE A 44 12.80 -11.36 13.08
N GLU A 45 13.80 -11.41 12.20
CA GLU A 45 15.03 -10.63 12.38
C GLU A 45 14.78 -9.13 12.19
N LEU A 46 13.92 -8.77 11.24
CA LEU A 46 13.46 -7.39 11.07
C LEU A 46 12.77 -6.88 12.34
N TYR A 47 11.87 -7.67 12.91
CA TYR A 47 11.17 -7.32 14.14
C TYR A 47 12.14 -7.14 15.31
N LYS A 48 13.14 -8.03 15.47
CA LYS A 48 14.19 -7.89 16.49
C LYS A 48 14.99 -6.59 16.34
N LYS A 49 15.39 -6.24 15.11
CA LYS A 49 16.12 -4.99 14.85
C LYS A 49 15.26 -3.77 15.18
N LEU A 50 13.97 -3.78 14.80
CA LEU A 50 13.04 -2.71 15.14
C LEU A 50 12.87 -2.55 16.66
N ASP A 51 12.67 -3.65 17.38
CA ASP A 51 12.52 -3.65 18.84
C ASP A 51 13.79 -3.13 19.55
N GLN A 52 14.98 -3.51 19.06
CA GLN A 52 16.25 -2.99 19.54
C GLN A 52 16.37 -1.48 19.30
N THR A 53 16.04 -1.00 18.09
CA THR A 53 16.09 0.45 17.79
C THR A 53 15.09 1.25 18.62
N GLN A 54 13.89 0.71 18.84
CA GLN A 54 12.85 1.34 19.66
C GLN A 54 13.28 1.43 21.13
N SER A 55 13.96 0.39 21.64
CA SER A 55 14.53 0.37 22.99
C SER A 55 15.64 1.41 23.14
N SER A 56 16.53 1.55 22.16
CA SER A 56 17.55 2.62 22.16
C SER A 56 16.90 4.02 22.10
N ILE A 57 15.87 4.22 21.29
CA ILE A 57 15.17 5.51 21.19
C ILE A 57 14.45 5.86 22.50
N SER A 58 13.83 4.89 23.16
CA SER A 58 13.12 5.13 24.43
C SER A 58 14.05 5.42 25.62
N THR A 59 15.32 5.01 25.56
CA THR A 59 16.31 5.26 26.62
C THR A 59 17.04 6.59 26.47
N LEU A 60 17.16 7.11 25.24
CA LEU A 60 17.84 8.39 24.94
C LEU A 60 17.35 9.59 25.78
N PRO A 61 16.03 9.83 25.97
CA PRO A 61 15.56 10.99 26.74
C PRO A 61 16.04 10.97 28.19
N ARG A 62 16.14 9.78 28.80
CA ARG A 62 16.60 9.62 30.18
C ARG A 62 18.09 9.94 30.30
N LEU A 63 18.90 9.47 29.34
CA LEU A 63 20.33 9.77 29.31
C LEU A 63 20.59 11.27 29.14
N ILE A 64 19.87 11.93 28.24
CA ILE A 64 19.97 13.39 28.04
C ILE A 64 19.60 14.14 29.31
N VAL A 65 18.50 13.76 29.99
CA VAL A 65 18.09 14.44 31.23
C VAL A 65 19.09 14.22 32.36
N ASN A 66 19.68 13.02 32.47
CA ASN A 66 20.68 12.72 33.49
C ASN A 66 21.99 13.49 33.25
N GLU A 67 22.48 13.53 32.01
CA GLU A 67 23.66 14.32 31.62
C GLU A 67 23.42 15.82 31.82
N LEU A 68 22.25 16.33 31.42
CA LEU A 68 21.89 17.73 31.66
C LEU A 68 21.80 18.05 33.15
N ARG A 69 21.31 17.12 33.97
CA ARG A 69 21.30 17.28 35.43
C ARG A 69 22.71 17.33 36.01
N GLU A 70 23.62 16.48 35.54
CA GLU A 70 25.02 16.48 35.97
C GLU A 70 25.73 17.79 35.56
N ILE A 71 25.50 18.26 34.33
CA ILE A 71 26.02 19.55 33.84
C ILE A 71 25.44 20.72 34.65
N ILE A 72 24.16 20.67 35.03
CA ILE A 72 23.53 21.71 35.86
C ILE A 72 24.06 21.65 37.29
N GLU A 73 24.24 20.47 37.88
CA GLU A 73 24.81 20.32 39.22
C GLU A 73 26.28 20.78 39.24
N GLN A 74 27.06 20.47 38.20
CA GLN A 74 28.46 20.90 38.07
C GLN A 74 28.61 22.42 37.85
N ASN A 75 27.74 23.02 37.03
CA ASN A 75 27.78 24.47 36.76
C ASN A 75 27.02 25.32 37.79
N GLY A 76 26.04 24.74 38.50
CA GLY A 76 25.28 25.39 39.57
C GLY A 76 26.10 25.64 40.84
N VAL A 77 27.18 24.88 41.06
CA VAL A 77 28.13 25.11 42.17
C VAL A 77 29.06 26.30 41.87
N MET A 78 29.29 26.65 40.60
CA MET A 78 30.23 27.73 40.20
C MET A 78 29.57 29.09 39.94
N ALA A 79 28.27 29.15 39.64
CA ALA A 79 27.59 30.43 39.42
C ALA A 79 26.17 30.38 39.98
N GLY A 80 25.94 31.09 41.08
CA GLY A 80 24.64 31.17 41.77
C GLY A 80 23.54 31.92 41.01
N ASN A 81 23.37 31.68 39.71
CA ASN A 81 22.19 32.15 38.96
C ASN A 81 22.04 31.46 37.58
N ILE A 82 21.58 30.21 37.52
CA ILE A 82 21.01 29.67 36.26
C ILE A 82 19.54 30.07 36.21
N THR A 83 19.22 31.12 35.45
CA THR A 83 17.83 31.53 35.22
C THR A 83 17.20 30.68 34.11
N GLN A 84 15.90 30.37 34.24
CA GLN A 84 15.13 29.62 33.24
C GLN A 84 15.30 30.17 31.81
N GLY A 85 15.40 31.49 31.66
CA GLY A 85 15.59 32.14 30.37
C GLY A 85 16.94 31.81 29.71
N PHE A 86 18.01 31.57 30.47
CA PHE A 86 19.30 31.13 29.90
C PHE A 86 19.21 29.70 29.35
N LEU A 87 18.48 28.82 30.04
CA LEU A 87 18.24 27.45 29.59
C LEU A 87 17.39 27.43 28.31
N GLU A 88 16.28 28.15 28.29
CA GLU A 88 15.38 28.20 27.12
C GLU A 88 16.09 28.77 25.88
N THR A 89 16.90 29.81 26.05
CA THR A 89 17.69 30.39 24.96
C THR A 89 18.79 29.46 24.48
N THR A 90 19.49 28.78 25.38
CA THR A 90 20.56 27.83 25.03
C THR A 90 20.01 26.59 24.31
N ILE A 91 18.90 26.02 24.80
CA ILE A 91 18.22 24.87 24.17
C ILE A 91 17.68 25.25 22.79
N SER A 92 17.01 26.40 22.67
CA SER A 92 16.48 26.87 21.39
C SER A 92 17.59 27.08 20.37
N LYS A 93 18.74 27.61 20.79
CA LYS A 93 19.90 27.84 19.93
C LYS A 93 20.56 26.52 19.51
N ALA A 94 20.67 25.54 20.40
CA ALA A 94 21.24 24.23 20.09
C ALA A 94 20.34 23.43 19.13
N ILE A 95 19.02 23.44 19.33
CA ILE A 95 18.06 22.80 18.40
C ILE A 95 18.11 23.49 17.04
N ALA A 96 18.15 24.83 17.00
CA ALA A 96 18.28 25.57 15.75
C ALA A 96 19.57 25.24 15.00
N ASP A 97 20.70 25.04 15.70
CA ASP A 97 21.98 24.66 15.07
C ASP A 97 21.95 23.21 14.55
N ILE A 98 21.30 22.29 15.26
CA ILE A 98 21.13 20.90 14.81
C ILE A 98 20.19 20.83 13.61
N VAL A 99 19.07 21.57 13.62
CA VAL A 99 18.14 21.68 12.49
C VAL A 99 18.81 22.36 11.30
N GLY A 100 19.65 23.38 11.54
CA GLY A 100 20.46 24.02 10.51
C GLY A 100 21.49 23.08 9.87
N ARG A 101 22.11 22.20 10.67
CA ARG A 101 23.08 21.19 10.20
C ARG A 101 22.42 20.00 9.52
N THR A 102 21.22 19.60 9.94
CA THR A 102 20.44 18.54 9.27
C THR A 102 19.67 19.05 8.04
N GLY A 103 19.58 20.37 7.86
CA GLY A 103 18.95 21.00 6.70
C GLY A 103 19.76 20.97 5.39
N ILE A 104 21.05 20.60 5.39
CA ILE A 104 21.87 20.54 4.17
C ILE A 104 22.83 19.34 4.20
N GLN A 105 22.32 18.15 3.90
CA GLN A 105 22.97 17.16 3.01
C GLN A 105 21.92 16.30 2.26
N ASN A 106 20.82 16.92 1.82
CA ASN A 106 20.18 16.44 0.59
C ASN A 106 20.95 17.09 -0.54
N ASN A 107 21.92 16.35 -1.09
CA ASN A 107 22.64 16.72 -2.29
C ASN A 107 21.64 17.06 -3.40
N THR A 108 21.57 18.35 -3.72
CA THR A 108 20.81 18.90 -4.83
C THR A 108 21.45 18.46 -6.15
N GLN A 109 21.14 17.26 -6.61
CA GLN A 109 20.88 17.10 -8.05
C GLN A 109 19.49 17.67 -8.29
N SER A 110 19.51 18.91 -8.77
CA SER A 110 18.38 19.59 -9.37
C SER A 110 17.72 18.67 -10.40
N SER A 111 16.56 18.15 -10.04
CA SER A 111 15.50 17.92 -11.02
C SER A 111 14.24 18.55 -10.42
N CYS A 112 13.63 19.40 -11.24
CA CYS A 112 12.39 20.10 -10.95
C CYS A 112 11.37 19.18 -10.29
N ALA A 113 10.45 19.79 -9.53
CA ALA A 113 9.17 19.20 -9.17
C ALA A 113 8.45 18.68 -10.44
N ALA A 114 8.79 17.46 -10.84
CA ALA A 114 7.88 16.59 -11.51
C ALA A 114 6.98 16.09 -10.39
N GLU A 115 5.70 16.48 -10.46
CA GLU A 115 4.62 15.57 -10.10
C GLU A 115 5.12 14.16 -10.37
N SER A 116 5.12 13.26 -9.37
CA SER A 116 5.54 11.88 -9.56
C SER A 116 4.71 11.31 -10.71
N SER A 117 5.27 11.42 -11.91
CA SER A 117 4.66 11.01 -13.15
C SER A 117 4.79 9.52 -13.03
N ILE A 118 3.76 8.89 -12.48
CA ILE A 118 3.62 7.45 -12.57
C ILE A 118 3.83 7.18 -14.05
N GLU A 119 4.97 6.56 -14.39
CA GLU A 119 5.31 6.21 -15.76
C GLU A 119 4.32 5.13 -16.19
N HIS A 120 3.13 5.57 -16.56
CA HIS A 120 2.11 4.71 -17.11
C HIS A 120 2.60 4.31 -18.48
N GLN A 121 2.68 3.01 -18.70
CA GLN A 121 3.08 2.48 -19.98
C GLN A 121 2.05 2.89 -21.04
N ILE A 122 2.51 3.57 -22.08
CA ILE A 122 1.68 3.92 -23.23
C ILE A 122 1.68 2.72 -24.18
N TYR A 123 0.48 2.32 -24.59
CA TYR A 123 0.23 1.23 -25.52
C TYR A 123 -0.28 1.81 -26.83
N TYR A 124 0.03 1.11 -27.93
CA TYR A 124 -0.39 1.47 -29.27
C TYR A 124 -1.21 0.32 -29.83
N TRP A 125 -2.51 0.55 -30.04
CA TRP A 125 -3.42 -0.38 -30.68
C TRP A 125 -4.57 0.40 -31.31
N GLY A 126 -5.17 -0.16 -32.37
CA GLY A 126 -6.04 0.62 -33.26
C GLY A 126 -5.25 1.73 -33.97
N ASP A 127 -5.78 2.96 -33.93
CA ASP A 127 -5.19 4.16 -34.55
C ASP A 127 -4.80 5.23 -33.49
N GLY A 128 -4.53 4.79 -32.25
CA GLY A 128 -4.37 5.70 -31.11
C GLY A 128 -3.36 5.26 -30.06
N MET A 129 -3.02 6.22 -29.20
CA MET A 129 -2.27 6.00 -27.96
C MET A 129 -3.23 5.71 -26.82
N HIS A 130 -2.96 4.65 -26.07
CA HIS A 130 -3.80 4.16 -24.99
C HIS A 130 -3.01 3.94 -23.71
N LEU A 131 -3.66 4.08 -22.56
CA LEU A 131 -3.05 3.88 -21.24
C LEU A 131 -3.16 2.44 -20.71
N LEU A 132 -3.83 1.56 -21.48
CA LEU A 132 -4.03 0.16 -21.17
C LEU A 132 -3.70 -0.70 -22.39
N PRO A 133 -3.23 -1.94 -22.19
CA PRO A 133 -3.04 -2.88 -23.29
C PRO A 133 -4.38 -3.28 -23.90
N GLU A 134 -4.40 -3.60 -25.20
CA GLU A 134 -5.62 -4.00 -25.92
C GLU A 134 -6.30 -5.22 -25.28
N SER A 135 -5.50 -6.13 -24.73
CA SER A 135 -5.94 -7.36 -24.07
C SER A 135 -6.39 -7.17 -22.61
N PHE A 136 -6.45 -5.93 -22.12
CA PHE A 136 -6.82 -5.65 -20.73
C PHE A 136 -8.22 -6.17 -20.39
N LYS A 137 -8.32 -6.86 -19.25
CA LYS A 137 -9.58 -7.34 -18.69
C LYS A 137 -9.68 -6.97 -17.23
N PHE A 138 -10.85 -6.51 -16.82
CA PHE A 138 -11.12 -6.29 -15.40
C PHE A 138 -11.08 -7.63 -14.65
N PRO A 139 -10.36 -7.68 -13.51
CA PRO A 139 -10.22 -8.89 -12.75
C PRO A 139 -11.53 -9.20 -12.00
N SER A 140 -11.89 -10.49 -11.90
CA SER A 140 -13.02 -10.95 -11.10
C SER A 140 -12.59 -11.08 -9.64
N VAL A 141 -12.50 -9.95 -8.94
CA VAL A 141 -12.03 -9.86 -7.54
C VAL A 141 -13.13 -9.47 -6.57
N GLU A 142 -12.85 -9.71 -5.29
CA GLU A 142 -13.64 -9.25 -4.15
C GLU A 142 -13.75 -7.72 -4.13
N ILE A 143 -14.86 -7.21 -3.60
CA ILE A 143 -15.14 -5.77 -3.55
C ILE A 143 -14.09 -4.98 -2.73
N SER A 144 -13.46 -5.61 -1.74
CA SER A 144 -12.35 -5.06 -0.94
C SER A 144 -11.10 -4.81 -1.80
N VAL A 145 -10.72 -5.81 -2.60
CA VAL A 145 -9.60 -5.73 -3.53
C VAL A 145 -9.92 -4.74 -4.65
N ALA A 146 -11.16 -4.74 -5.14
CA ALA A 146 -11.62 -3.77 -6.12
C ALA A 146 -11.55 -2.33 -5.60
N TRP A 147 -11.88 -2.10 -4.33
CA TRP A 147 -11.71 -0.78 -3.68
C TRP A 147 -10.24 -0.34 -3.72
N LYS A 148 -9.30 -1.23 -3.38
CA LYS A 148 -7.86 -0.94 -3.47
C LYS A 148 -7.42 -0.62 -4.91
N LEU A 149 -7.83 -1.43 -5.89
CA LEU A 149 -7.51 -1.23 -7.31
C LEU A 149 -8.11 0.07 -7.87
N TRP A 150 -9.28 0.47 -7.38
CA TRP A 150 -9.93 1.73 -7.77
C TRP A 150 -9.06 2.96 -7.51
N TRP A 151 -8.40 2.97 -6.34
CA TRP A 151 -7.59 4.11 -5.88
C TRP A 151 -6.11 4.02 -6.23
N ARG A 152 -5.51 2.82 -6.22
CA ARG A 152 -4.06 2.65 -6.45
C ARG A 152 -3.69 1.92 -7.75
N GLY A 153 -4.64 1.27 -8.41
CA GLY A 153 -4.37 0.49 -9.60
C GLY A 153 -3.54 -0.76 -9.27
N ASN A 154 -2.85 -1.30 -10.28
CA ASN A 154 -1.95 -2.42 -10.12
C ASN A 154 -0.51 -1.98 -10.45
N PRO A 155 0.33 -1.66 -9.43
CA PRO A 155 1.69 -1.20 -9.68
C PRO A 155 2.57 -2.28 -10.32
N THR A 156 2.31 -3.57 -10.05
CA THR A 156 3.08 -4.68 -10.61
C THR A 156 2.90 -4.80 -12.13
N GLU A 157 1.67 -4.56 -12.61
CA GLU A 157 1.34 -4.55 -14.04
C GLU A 157 1.43 -3.15 -14.65
N LYS A 158 1.92 -2.16 -13.90
CA LYS A 158 1.96 -0.74 -14.28
C LYS A 158 0.61 -0.17 -14.74
N ILE A 159 -0.48 -0.69 -14.16
CA ILE A 159 -1.84 -0.25 -14.46
C ILE A 159 -2.22 0.89 -13.52
N LEU A 160 -2.66 2.01 -14.12
CA LEU A 160 -3.18 3.17 -13.41
C LEU A 160 -4.31 2.82 -12.43
N PRO A 161 -4.56 3.66 -11.41
CA PRO A 161 -5.80 3.62 -10.64
C PRO A 161 -7.02 3.49 -11.54
N TYR A 162 -7.90 2.52 -11.25
CA TYR A 162 -8.99 2.22 -12.18
C TYR A 162 -9.96 3.40 -12.33
N ARG A 163 -10.04 4.29 -11.34
CA ARG A 163 -10.80 5.56 -11.43
C ARG A 163 -10.31 6.48 -12.55
N LYS A 164 -9.04 6.39 -12.96
CA LYS A 164 -8.42 7.21 -14.00
C LYS A 164 -8.53 6.58 -15.40
N ILE A 165 -9.06 5.36 -15.52
CA ILE A 165 -9.24 4.69 -16.81
C ILE A 165 -10.28 5.46 -17.64
N LYS A 166 -9.94 5.75 -18.89
CA LYS A 166 -10.89 6.29 -19.86
C LYS A 166 -11.49 5.16 -20.68
N THR A 167 -12.74 5.34 -21.11
CA THR A 167 -13.46 4.36 -21.92
C THR A 167 -12.85 4.15 -23.31
N ILE A 168 -12.09 5.13 -23.81
CA ILE A 168 -11.32 5.03 -25.04
C ILE A 168 -10.14 4.06 -24.89
N ASP A 169 -9.61 3.86 -23.68
CA ASP A 169 -8.53 2.91 -23.37
C ASP A 169 -9.03 1.47 -23.21
N LEU A 170 -10.31 1.20 -23.51
CA LEU A 170 -10.91 -0.13 -23.40
C LEU A 170 -11.40 -0.58 -24.78
N ALA A 171 -10.68 -1.53 -25.39
CA ALA A 171 -11.01 -2.07 -26.71
C ALA A 171 -12.42 -2.68 -26.76
N ASP A 172 -12.73 -3.54 -25.79
CA ASP A 172 -13.96 -4.32 -25.75
C ASP A 172 -15.17 -3.57 -25.14
N LYS A 173 -16.33 -3.63 -25.81
CA LYS A 173 -17.61 -3.16 -25.25
C LYS A 173 -17.94 -3.83 -23.91
N LYS A 174 -17.58 -5.10 -23.76
CA LYS A 174 -17.75 -5.85 -22.50
C LYS A 174 -16.96 -5.21 -21.36
N GLN A 175 -15.70 -4.82 -21.60
CA GLN A 175 -14.87 -4.18 -20.58
C GLN A 175 -15.37 -2.78 -20.24
N ARG A 176 -15.89 -2.03 -21.22
CA ARG A 176 -16.57 -0.75 -20.96
C ARG A 176 -17.78 -0.90 -20.04
N ASN A 177 -18.61 -1.92 -20.26
CA ASN A 177 -19.74 -2.21 -19.37
C ASN A 177 -19.28 -2.55 -17.94
N ILE A 178 -18.24 -3.39 -17.81
CA ILE A 178 -17.67 -3.73 -16.51
C ILE A 178 -17.10 -2.49 -15.80
N PHE A 179 -16.44 -1.58 -16.54
CA PHE A 179 -15.98 -0.31 -15.99
C PHE A 179 -17.13 0.52 -15.42
N TYR A 180 -18.27 0.63 -16.13
CA TYR A 180 -19.43 1.34 -15.60
C TYR A 180 -20.05 0.65 -14.38
N ASP A 181 -20.03 -0.68 -14.32
CA ASP A 181 -20.46 -1.44 -13.14
C ASP A 181 -19.56 -1.13 -11.94
N TRP A 182 -18.24 -1.16 -12.12
CA TRP A 182 -17.26 -0.78 -11.10
C TRP A 182 -17.45 0.68 -10.67
N LYS A 183 -17.51 1.61 -11.61
CA LYS A 183 -17.71 3.03 -11.32
C LYS A 183 -18.96 3.26 -10.48
N PHE A 184 -20.07 2.61 -10.85
CA PHE A 184 -21.32 2.70 -10.11
C PHE A 184 -21.18 2.29 -8.64
N ILE A 185 -20.60 1.11 -8.36
CA ILE A 185 -20.48 0.65 -6.97
C ILE A 185 -19.44 1.46 -6.19
N MET A 186 -18.32 1.82 -6.81
CA MET A 186 -17.26 2.58 -6.14
C MET A 186 -17.72 3.99 -5.77
N GLU A 187 -18.49 4.66 -6.63
CA GLU A 187 -19.09 5.95 -6.29
C GLU A 187 -20.10 5.83 -5.15
N LYS A 188 -20.91 4.76 -5.11
CA LYS A 188 -21.84 4.51 -4.00
C LYS A 188 -21.12 4.31 -2.67
N LEU A 189 -20.06 3.49 -2.66
CA LEU A 189 -19.23 3.26 -1.49
C LEU A 189 -18.53 4.56 -1.04
N TYR A 190 -17.96 5.32 -1.97
CA TYR A 190 -17.31 6.59 -1.66
C TYR A 190 -18.28 7.63 -1.07
N ASN A 191 -19.48 7.76 -1.65
CA ASN A 191 -20.50 8.67 -1.12
C ASN A 191 -20.99 8.25 0.27
N TYR A 192 -21.11 6.94 0.52
CA TYR A 192 -21.41 6.41 1.85
C TYR A 192 -20.30 6.76 2.83
N TYR A 193 -19.03 6.48 2.49
CA TYR A 193 -17.87 6.85 3.31
C TYR A 193 -17.88 8.33 3.68
N LYS A 194 -18.04 9.21 2.69
CA LYS A 194 -18.06 10.66 2.87
C LYS A 194 -19.18 11.08 3.83
N ARG A 195 -20.36 10.45 3.75
CA ARG A 195 -21.48 10.73 4.63
C ARG A 195 -21.24 10.26 6.07
N GLU A 196 -20.69 9.07 6.26
CA GLU A 196 -20.48 8.49 7.61
C GLU A 196 -19.31 9.14 8.35
N THR A 197 -18.21 9.46 7.65
CA THR A 197 -16.99 9.99 8.28
C THR A 197 -16.88 11.51 8.19
N GLY A 198 -17.57 12.15 7.23
CA GLY A 198 -17.43 13.59 6.94
C GLY A 198 -16.09 13.97 6.29
N LEU A 199 -15.21 12.99 6.03
CA LEU A 199 -13.88 13.18 5.46
C LEU A 199 -13.85 12.77 3.98
N GLU A 200 -12.95 13.39 3.22
CA GLU A 200 -12.64 12.99 1.85
C GLU A 200 -11.36 12.15 1.80
N LEU A 201 -11.34 11.12 0.95
CA LEU A 201 -10.12 10.36 0.68
C LEU A 201 -9.15 11.21 -0.13
N ALA A 202 -7.86 11.16 0.24
CA ALA A 202 -6.79 11.81 -0.51
C ALA A 202 -6.76 11.35 -1.98
N SER A 203 -6.19 12.18 -2.86
CA SER A 203 -6.07 11.85 -4.30
C SER A 203 -5.26 10.57 -4.54
N THR A 204 -4.28 10.31 -3.67
CA THR A 204 -3.43 9.12 -3.64
C THR A 204 -3.41 8.56 -2.21
N PRO A 205 -4.45 7.81 -1.81
CA PRO A 205 -4.58 7.35 -0.43
C PRO A 205 -3.54 6.26 -0.11
N THR A 206 -3.06 6.26 1.13
CA THR A 206 -2.15 5.21 1.60
C THR A 206 -2.89 3.88 1.75
N GLU A 207 -2.15 2.77 1.80
CA GLU A 207 -2.76 1.44 1.95
C GLU A 207 -3.56 1.32 3.26
N ILE A 208 -3.06 1.94 4.32
CA ILE A 208 -3.71 1.94 5.63
C ILE A 208 -5.01 2.75 5.59
N GLU A 209 -5.02 3.91 4.92
CA GLU A 209 -6.25 4.71 4.71
C GLU A 209 -7.30 3.94 3.91
N LEU A 210 -6.88 3.15 2.91
CA LEU A 210 -7.79 2.33 2.12
C LEU A 210 -8.41 1.20 2.95
N ILE A 211 -7.63 0.54 3.79
CA ILE A 211 -8.15 -0.51 4.69
C ILE A 211 -9.16 0.09 5.67
N ARG A 212 -8.83 1.22 6.31
CA ARG A 212 -9.72 1.90 7.26
C ARG A 212 -11.01 2.39 6.60
N SER A 213 -10.90 3.05 5.44
CA SER A 213 -12.08 3.52 4.70
C SER A 213 -12.96 2.37 4.23
N PHE A 214 -12.36 1.24 3.83
CA PHE A 214 -13.12 0.07 3.45
C PHE A 214 -13.94 -0.52 4.63
N GLN A 215 -13.36 -0.58 5.83
CA GLN A 215 -14.07 -1.05 7.03
C GLN A 215 -15.32 -0.22 7.33
N VAL A 216 -15.27 1.10 7.11
CA VAL A 216 -16.45 1.98 7.28
C VAL A 216 -17.54 1.61 6.28
N VAL A 217 -17.20 1.52 4.98
CA VAL A 217 -18.19 1.25 3.92
C VAL A 217 -18.67 -0.21 3.91
N GLN A 218 -17.96 -1.13 4.57
CA GLN A 218 -18.38 -2.52 4.68
C GLN A 218 -19.76 -2.64 5.36
N THR A 219 -20.10 -1.74 6.28
CA THR A 219 -21.42 -1.69 6.93
C THR A 219 -22.57 -1.49 5.93
N MET A 220 -22.32 -0.75 4.84
CA MET A 220 -23.27 -0.55 3.74
C MET A 220 -23.53 -1.82 2.93
N LEU A 221 -22.57 -2.74 2.89
CA LEU A 221 -22.64 -3.95 2.09
C LEU A 221 -23.46 -5.06 2.78
N LEU A 222 -23.49 -5.08 4.11
CA LEU A 222 -24.17 -6.09 4.93
C LEU A 222 -25.64 -6.38 4.53
N PRO A 223 -26.50 -5.39 4.18
CA PRO A 223 -27.89 -5.66 3.82
C PRO A 223 -28.05 -6.45 2.51
N THR A 224 -27.10 -6.34 1.57
CA THR A 224 -27.16 -7.00 0.26
C THR A 224 -26.74 -8.47 0.29
N GLN A 225 -26.40 -9.00 1.47
CA GLN A 225 -25.75 -10.30 1.67
C GLN A 225 -26.63 -11.31 2.40
N LYS A 226 -27.85 -10.92 2.78
CA LYS A 226 -28.78 -11.71 3.62
C LYS A 226 -29.52 -12.79 2.83
N GLU A 227 -28.79 -13.79 2.34
CA GLU A 227 -29.28 -15.09 1.86
C GLU A 227 -29.35 -15.26 0.33
N THR A 228 -28.72 -16.34 -0.12
CA THR A 228 -29.06 -16.98 -1.39
C THR A 228 -30.38 -17.75 -1.22
N PRO A 229 -31.14 -18.00 -2.30
CA PRO A 229 -32.34 -18.85 -2.24
C PRO A 229 -32.08 -20.27 -1.66
N GLN A 230 -30.82 -20.67 -1.46
CA GLN A 230 -30.39 -21.95 -0.89
C GLN A 230 -29.91 -21.89 0.59
N LYS A 231 -30.15 -20.80 1.34
CA LYS A 231 -29.84 -20.69 2.79
C LYS A 231 -28.37 -20.95 3.19
N ARG A 232 -27.41 -20.77 2.28
CA ARG A 232 -25.98 -20.94 2.59
C ARG A 232 -25.39 -19.63 3.12
N GLN A 233 -24.80 -19.66 4.32
CA GLN A 233 -24.06 -18.51 4.86
C GLN A 233 -22.81 -18.23 4.00
N ARG A 234 -22.53 -16.95 3.72
CA ARG A 234 -21.35 -16.52 2.98
C ARG A 234 -20.53 -15.57 3.85
N HIS A 235 -19.21 -15.61 3.70
CA HIS A 235 -18.31 -14.70 4.38
C HIS A 235 -18.35 -13.31 3.71
N ASP A 236 -18.62 -12.27 4.50
CA ASP A 236 -19.08 -10.94 4.08
C ASP A 236 -18.10 -10.16 3.16
N SER A 237 -16.81 -10.48 3.20
CA SER A 237 -15.77 -9.81 2.40
C SER A 237 -15.53 -10.44 1.02
N GLN A 238 -16.08 -11.64 0.76
CA GLN A 238 -15.67 -12.48 -0.37
C GLN A 238 -16.55 -12.37 -1.62
N LEU A 239 -17.51 -11.44 -1.64
CA LEU A 239 -18.37 -11.28 -2.80
C LEU A 239 -17.62 -10.60 -3.95
N ALA A 240 -17.67 -11.24 -5.12
CA ALA A 240 -17.17 -10.67 -6.36
C ALA A 240 -17.86 -9.33 -6.65
N THR A 241 -17.07 -8.36 -7.12
CA THR A 241 -17.50 -6.97 -7.34
C THR A 241 -18.76 -6.85 -8.19
N LEU A 242 -18.85 -7.61 -9.29
CA LEU A 242 -20.02 -7.59 -10.18
C LEU A 242 -21.28 -8.17 -9.53
N THR A 243 -21.14 -9.13 -8.63
CA THR A 243 -22.26 -9.68 -7.85
C THR A 243 -22.83 -8.62 -6.92
N VAL A 244 -21.96 -7.85 -6.25
CA VAL A 244 -22.38 -6.73 -5.40
C VAL A 244 -23.12 -5.67 -6.21
N VAL A 245 -22.61 -5.29 -7.39
CA VAL A 245 -23.28 -4.35 -8.31
C VAL A 245 -24.69 -4.82 -8.65
N ARG A 246 -24.85 -6.11 -8.99
CA ARG A 246 -26.14 -6.71 -9.33
C ARG A 246 -27.15 -6.58 -8.19
N HIS A 247 -26.76 -6.96 -6.96
CA HIS A 247 -27.64 -6.85 -5.80
C HIS A 247 -28.05 -5.39 -5.54
N PHE A 248 -27.12 -4.44 -5.64
CA PHE A 248 -27.44 -3.02 -5.48
C PHE A 248 -28.47 -2.54 -6.50
N ARG A 249 -28.35 -2.95 -7.76
CA ARG A 249 -29.32 -2.60 -8.82
C ARG A 249 -30.68 -3.24 -8.57
N GLU A 250 -30.72 -4.49 -8.13
CA GLU A 250 -31.97 -5.19 -7.79
C GLU A 250 -32.68 -4.51 -6.61
N HIS A 251 -31.96 -4.15 -5.55
CA HIS A 251 -32.52 -3.41 -4.42
C HIS A 251 -33.05 -2.03 -4.82
N GLN A 252 -32.35 -1.29 -5.70
CA GLN A 252 -32.85 0.00 -6.18
C GLN A 252 -34.14 -0.15 -6.99
N LYS A 253 -34.24 -1.18 -7.85
CA LYS A 253 -35.46 -1.46 -8.61
C LYS A 253 -36.64 -1.78 -7.69
N GLN A 254 -36.43 -2.63 -6.68
CA GLN A 254 -37.47 -2.99 -5.71
C GLN A 254 -37.96 -1.78 -4.90
N ASN A 255 -37.05 -0.86 -4.52
CA ASN A 255 -37.42 0.35 -3.81
C ASN A 255 -38.22 1.32 -4.70
N LEU A 256 -37.87 1.45 -5.98
CA LEU A 256 -38.62 2.30 -6.93
C LEU A 256 -40.04 1.76 -7.20
N SER A 257 -40.20 0.43 -7.29
CA SER A 257 -41.51 -0.19 -7.46
C SER A 257 -42.42 -0.03 -6.24
N ARG A 258 -41.86 0.10 -5.03
CA ARG A 258 -42.63 0.30 -3.79
C ARG A 258 -43.10 1.73 -3.58
N THR A 259 -42.41 2.73 -4.14
CA THR A 259 -42.79 4.15 -4.02
C THR A 259 -43.89 4.58 -4.98
N HIS A 260 -44.31 3.72 -5.92
CA HIS A 260 -45.36 3.99 -6.91
C HIS A 260 -46.66 3.20 -6.67
N THR A 261 -46.80 2.58 -5.50
CA THR A 261 -48.04 1.97 -4.97
C THR A 261 -48.47 2.73 -3.73
#